data_AF-A0A0N8QQK5-F1
#
_entry.id   AF-A0A0N8QQK5-F1
#
_cell.length_a   1.000
_cell.length_b   1.000
_cell.length_c   1.000
_cell.angle_alpha   90.00
_cell.angle_beta   90.00
_cell.angle_gamma   90.00
#
_symmetry.space_group_name_H-M   'P 1'
#
loop_
_entity.id
_entity.type
_entity.pdbx_description
1 polymer ?
#
loop_
_entity_poly.entity_id
_entity_poly.type
_entity_poly.pdbx_seq_one_letter_code
_entity_poly.pdbx_strand_id
1 'polypeptide(L)'
;MNTKHARTRSSTPTASELITAVETFVAKGGVIAVIPDGKTAGASQPLSTETVPAMEPGLEYAGKVEQLKYLAAKGAGFTALQYSLRMNKKDVRQLATENGVRVNFSQPVLTTKRENRYDCTDVDDVVAGHAMHYSALGYTVAEIAQVLDLSISQVWNIGKAYRFEFRQHREDTR
;
A
#
# COMPACT_ATOMS: atom_id res chain seq x y z
N MET A 1 -37.37 -13.10 -25.47
CA MET A 1 -38.28 -11.98 -25.14
C MET A 1 -37.59 -11.13 -24.08
N ASN A 2 -37.46 -9.83 -24.34
CA ASN A 2 -36.54 -8.92 -23.64
C ASN A 2 -37.34 -8.04 -22.66
N THR A 3 -37.33 -8.32 -21.36
CA THR A 3 -38.09 -7.56 -20.34
C THR A 3 -37.26 -6.39 -19.82
N LYS A 4 -37.43 -5.23 -20.46
CA LYS A 4 -36.87 -3.95 -20.01
C LYS A 4 -37.65 -3.49 -18.78
N HIS A 5 -37.03 -3.46 -17.60
CA HIS A 5 -37.64 -2.86 -16.41
C HIS A 5 -37.70 -1.33 -16.58
N ALA A 6 -38.91 -0.83 -16.79
CA ALA A 6 -39.21 0.59 -16.82
C ALA A 6 -38.95 1.19 -15.43
N ARG A 7 -37.98 2.11 -15.35
CA ARG A 7 -37.68 2.91 -14.17
C ARG A 7 -38.81 3.91 -13.94
N THR A 8 -39.76 3.58 -13.07
CA THR A 8 -40.80 4.51 -12.63
C THR A 8 -40.17 5.61 -11.79
N ARG A 9 -40.46 6.87 -12.16
CA ARG A 9 -40.07 8.07 -11.40
C ARG A 9 -40.71 7.99 -10.01
N SER A 10 -39.92 8.22 -8.96
CA SER A 10 -40.42 8.39 -7.59
C SER A 10 -41.31 9.63 -7.52
N SER A 11 -42.63 9.45 -7.50
CA SER A 11 -43.55 10.52 -7.11
C SER A 11 -43.30 10.87 -5.66
N THR A 12 -43.24 12.17 -5.35
CA THR A 12 -43.17 12.65 -3.97
C THR A 12 -44.43 12.19 -3.22
N PRO A 13 -44.30 11.55 -2.05
CA PRO A 13 -45.45 11.06 -1.30
C PRO A 13 -46.36 12.23 -0.92
N THR A 14 -47.67 12.02 -1.06
CA THR A 14 -48.67 13.02 -0.67
C THR A 14 -48.77 13.11 0.85
N ALA A 15 -49.19 14.26 1.38
CA ALA A 15 -49.27 14.49 2.83
C ALA A 15 -50.10 13.41 3.56
N SER A 16 -51.18 12.94 2.93
CA SER A 16 -52.03 11.88 3.48
C SER A 16 -51.31 10.54 3.60
N GLU A 17 -50.45 10.18 2.64
CA GLU A 17 -49.66 8.94 2.69
C GLU A 17 -48.61 8.99 3.82
N LEU A 18 -48.02 10.16 4.05
CA LEU A 18 -47.08 10.36 5.14
C LEU A 18 -47.76 10.21 6.51
N ILE A 19 -48.96 10.75 6.68
CA ILE A 19 -49.73 10.63 7.93
C ILE A 19 -50.02 9.16 8.24
N THR A 20 -50.59 8.42 7.27
CA THR A 20 -50.89 6.99 7.46
C THR A 20 -49.63 6.16 7.73
N ALA A 21 -48.50 6.49 7.09
CA ALA A 21 -47.23 5.80 7.32
C ALA A 21 -46.70 6.05 8.74
N VAL A 22 -46.80 7.28 9.25
CA VAL A 22 -46.40 7.64 10.62
C VAL A 22 -47.28 6.92 11.65
N GLU A 23 -48.60 6.93 11.46
CA GLU A 23 -49.53 6.21 12.35
C GLU A 23 -49.23 4.71 12.41
N THR A 24 -48.98 4.10 11.25
CA THR A 24 -48.61 2.68 11.16
C THR A 24 -47.29 2.39 11.86
N PHE A 25 -46.31 3.29 11.75
CA PHE A 25 -45.01 3.15 12.39
C PHE A 25 -45.12 3.22 13.93
N VAL A 26 -45.89 4.17 14.44
CA VAL A 26 -46.17 4.30 15.88
C VAL A 26 -46.95 3.10 16.40
N ALA A 27 -47.97 2.63 15.68
CA ALA A 27 -48.77 1.46 16.05
C ALA A 27 -47.95 0.16 16.13
N LYS A 28 -46.85 0.06 15.37
CA LYS A 28 -45.90 -1.06 15.43
C LYS A 28 -44.85 -0.93 16.55
N GLY A 29 -44.98 0.08 17.41
CA GLY A 29 -44.05 0.33 18.52
C GLY A 29 -42.84 1.19 18.16
N GLY A 30 -42.87 1.89 17.02
CA GLY A 30 -41.83 2.84 16.64
C GLY A 30 -41.86 4.09 17.52
N VAL A 31 -40.73 4.45 18.11
CA VAL A 31 -40.59 5.66 18.94
C VAL A 31 -39.96 6.78 18.10
N ILE A 32 -40.66 7.91 17.99
CA ILE A 32 -40.14 9.11 17.33
C ILE A 32 -39.51 10.00 18.40
N ALA A 33 -38.17 9.99 18.48
CA ALA A 33 -37.45 10.85 19.41
C ALA A 33 -37.42 12.30 18.92
N VAL A 34 -37.89 13.23 19.76
CA VAL A 34 -37.81 14.67 19.49
C VAL A 34 -36.40 15.14 19.84
N ILE A 35 -35.68 15.67 18.85
CA ILE A 35 -34.35 16.24 19.04
C ILE A 35 -34.52 17.73 19.35
N PRO A 36 -33.97 18.24 20.47
CA PRO A 36 -34.07 19.65 20.82
C PRO A 36 -33.39 20.54 19.77
N ASP A 37 -34.00 21.69 19.48
CA ASP A 37 -33.54 22.63 18.47
C ASP A 37 -32.07 23.05 18.70
N GLY A 38 -31.25 22.89 17.64
CA GLY A 38 -29.84 23.28 17.64
C GLY A 38 -28.82 22.15 17.51
N LYS A 39 -29.25 20.88 17.37
CA LYS A 39 -28.33 19.76 17.09
C LYS A 39 -28.74 19.05 15.80
N THR A 40 -27.96 19.24 14.74
CA THR A 40 -28.18 18.61 13.43
C THR A 40 -28.17 17.09 13.57
N ALA A 41 -29.34 16.49 13.48
CA ALA A 41 -29.49 15.06 13.27
C ALA A 41 -28.95 14.75 11.88
N GLY A 42 -27.83 14.03 11.80
CA GLY A 42 -27.30 13.53 10.54
C GLY A 42 -28.39 12.78 9.80
N ALA A 43 -28.58 13.14 8.54
CA ALA A 43 -29.62 12.61 7.67
C ALA A 43 -29.66 11.08 7.71
N SER A 44 -30.78 10.54 8.18
CA SER A 44 -31.12 9.12 8.04
C SER A 44 -31.26 8.79 6.56
N GLN A 45 -30.29 8.05 6.02
CA GLN A 45 -30.49 7.34 4.75
C GLN A 45 -31.42 6.13 4.98
N PRO A 46 -32.26 5.78 4.00
CA PRO A 46 -33.33 4.79 4.14
C PRO A 46 -32.78 3.36 4.25
N LEU A 47 -33.50 2.54 5.00
CA LEU A 47 -33.39 1.09 5.08
C LEU A 47 -33.08 0.47 3.71
N SER A 48 -31.93 -0.18 3.59
CA SER A 48 -31.80 -1.36 2.75
C SER A 48 -31.95 -2.56 3.64
N THR A 49 -32.99 -3.33 3.33
CA THR A 49 -33.30 -4.64 3.87
C THR A 49 -32.14 -5.58 3.60
N GLU A 50 -31.27 -5.75 4.58
CA GLU A 50 -30.56 -7.00 4.76
C GLU A 50 -30.57 -7.26 6.26
N THR A 51 -31.31 -8.30 6.64
CA THR A 51 -31.35 -8.83 7.99
C THR A 51 -29.93 -9.30 8.34
N VAL A 52 -29.08 -8.37 8.77
CA VAL A 52 -27.89 -8.68 9.55
C VAL A 52 -28.43 -8.92 10.95
N PRO A 53 -28.45 -10.17 11.45
CA PRO A 53 -28.71 -10.34 12.87
C PRO A 53 -27.63 -9.52 13.58
N ALA A 54 -28.05 -8.66 14.50
CA ALA A 54 -27.18 -8.03 15.47
C ALA A 54 -26.45 -9.14 16.23
N MET A 55 -25.33 -9.59 15.67
CA MET A 55 -24.50 -10.62 16.25
C MET A 55 -23.35 -9.84 16.85
N GLU A 56 -23.52 -9.56 18.14
CA GLU A 56 -22.49 -9.29 19.13
C GLU A 56 -21.09 -9.02 18.55
N PRO A 57 -20.49 -7.83 18.75
CA PRO A 57 -19.15 -7.53 18.22
C PRO A 57 -18.07 -8.54 18.64
N GLY A 58 -18.31 -9.34 19.69
CA GLY A 58 -17.47 -10.47 20.09
C GLY A 58 -17.55 -11.71 19.19
N LEU A 59 -18.71 -12.02 18.59
CA LEU A 59 -18.89 -13.17 17.70
C LEU A 59 -18.24 -12.92 16.33
N GLU A 60 -18.36 -11.70 15.81
CA GLU A 60 -17.65 -11.31 14.59
C GLU A 60 -16.13 -11.34 14.77
N TYR A 61 -15.64 -10.91 15.93
CA TYR A 61 -14.21 -10.93 16.23
C TYR A 61 -13.68 -12.37 16.32
N ALA A 62 -14.39 -13.27 17.01
CA ALA A 62 -14.01 -14.68 17.10
C ALA A 62 -13.96 -15.37 15.71
N GLY A 63 -14.96 -15.12 14.86
CA GLY A 63 -14.97 -15.63 13.48
C GLY A 63 -13.82 -15.08 12.64
N LYS A 64 -13.49 -13.79 12.79
CA LYS A 64 -12.33 -13.16 12.14
C LYS A 64 -11.00 -13.76 12.61
N VAL A 65 -10.86 -14.11 13.89
CA VAL A 65 -9.67 -14.79 14.43
C VAL A 65 -9.51 -16.18 13.83
N GLU A 66 -10.59 -16.96 13.74
CA GLU A 66 -10.56 -18.30 13.15
C GLU A 66 -10.21 -18.25 11.66
N GLN A 67 -10.81 -17.32 10.93
CA GLN A 67 -10.50 -17.07 9.52
C GLN A 67 -9.06 -16.60 9.33
N LEU A 68 -8.53 -15.75 10.22
CA LEU A 68 -7.13 -15.33 10.22
C LEU A 68 -6.20 -16.53 10.42
N LYS A 69 -6.47 -17.41 11.39
CA LYS A 69 -5.68 -18.63 11.65
C LYS A 69 -5.69 -19.56 10.43
N TYR A 70 -6.86 -19.78 9.85
CA TYR A 70 -7.01 -20.61 8.66
C TYR A 70 -6.21 -20.07 7.47
N LEU A 71 -6.37 -18.78 7.16
CA LEU A 71 -5.68 -18.14 6.04
C LEU A 71 -4.16 -18.04 6.27
N ALA A 72 -3.73 -17.75 7.50
CA ALA A 72 -2.31 -17.73 7.84
C ALA A 72 -1.68 -19.14 7.75
N ALA A 73 -2.39 -20.19 8.18
CA ALA A 73 -1.96 -21.58 8.00
C ALA A 73 -1.83 -21.97 6.52
N LYS A 74 -2.64 -21.37 5.63
CA LYS A 74 -2.52 -21.50 4.17
C LYS A 74 -1.41 -20.64 3.57
N GLY A 75 -0.68 -19.86 4.37
CA GLY A 75 0.37 -18.96 3.90
C GLY A 75 -0.15 -17.69 3.22
N ALA A 76 -1.39 -17.28 3.49
CA ALA A 76 -1.95 -16.07 2.92
C ALA A 76 -1.12 -14.84 3.32
N GLY A 77 -0.74 -14.05 2.32
CA GLY A 77 -0.03 -12.80 2.52
C GLY A 77 -0.91 -11.72 3.14
N PHE A 78 -0.27 -10.66 3.61
CA PHE A 78 -0.93 -9.57 4.33
C PHE A 78 -2.09 -8.93 3.54
N THR A 79 -1.90 -8.70 2.24
CA THR A 79 -2.94 -8.11 1.38
C THR A 79 -4.17 -9.02 1.26
N ALA A 80 -3.98 -10.34 1.12
CA ALA A 80 -5.10 -11.28 1.07
C ALA A 80 -5.90 -11.28 2.37
N LEU A 81 -5.23 -11.22 3.52
CA LEU A 81 -5.88 -11.13 4.84
C LEU A 81 -6.72 -9.86 4.99
N GLN A 82 -6.24 -8.71 4.50
CA GLN A 82 -7.02 -7.47 4.54
C GLN A 82 -8.33 -7.59 3.75
N TYR A 83 -8.27 -8.15 2.54
CA TYR A 83 -9.45 -8.33 1.70
C TYR A 83 -10.41 -9.37 2.29
N SER A 84 -9.90 -10.49 2.79
CA SER A 84 -10.73 -11.57 3.34
C SER A 84 -11.39 -11.21 4.67
N LEU A 85 -10.69 -10.49 5.55
CA LEU A 85 -11.18 -10.10 6.87
C LEU A 85 -11.92 -8.75 6.85
N ARG A 86 -11.86 -8.01 5.74
CA ARG A 86 -12.38 -6.63 5.61
C ARG A 86 -11.84 -5.70 6.69
N MET A 87 -10.55 -5.84 7.02
CA MET A 87 -9.87 -5.13 8.10
C MET A 87 -8.67 -4.34 7.59
N ASN A 88 -8.30 -3.26 8.29
CA ASN A 88 -7.13 -2.47 7.91
C ASN A 88 -5.82 -3.20 8.23
N LYS A 89 -4.72 -2.70 7.66
CA LYS A 89 -3.36 -3.20 7.95
C LYS A 89 -3.02 -3.24 9.43
N LYS A 90 -3.43 -2.21 10.16
CA LYS A 90 -3.15 -2.10 11.59
C LYS A 90 -3.98 -3.12 12.36
N ASP A 91 -5.26 -3.24 12.03
CA ASP A 91 -6.20 -4.12 12.73
C ASP A 91 -5.87 -5.60 12.49
N VAL A 92 -5.52 -6.00 11.26
CA VAL A 92 -5.06 -7.37 10.97
C VAL A 92 -3.76 -7.69 11.72
N ARG A 93 -2.84 -6.73 11.84
CA ARG A 93 -1.59 -6.90 12.60
C ARG A 93 -1.87 -7.04 14.10
N GLN A 94 -2.75 -6.19 14.62
CA GLN A 94 -3.18 -6.23 16.02
C GLN A 94 -3.83 -7.58 16.34
N LEU A 95 -4.79 -8.00 15.51
CA LEU A 95 -5.49 -9.28 15.62
C LEU A 95 -4.52 -10.47 15.59
N ALA A 96 -3.54 -10.44 14.69
CA ALA A 96 -2.50 -11.46 14.59
C ALA A 96 -1.58 -11.48 15.81
N THR A 97 -1.21 -10.31 16.33
CA THR A 97 -0.33 -10.18 17.51
C THR A 97 -1.03 -10.67 18.77
N GLU A 98 -2.29 -10.27 18.98
CA GLU A 98 -3.12 -10.67 20.13
C GLU A 98 -3.37 -12.18 20.16
N ASN A 99 -3.48 -12.82 18.99
CA ASN A 99 -3.80 -14.24 18.87
C ASN A 99 -2.58 -15.13 18.51
N GLY A 100 -1.36 -14.58 18.56
CA GLY A 100 -0.12 -15.33 18.32
C GLY A 100 0.03 -15.88 16.89
N VAL A 101 -0.66 -15.32 15.91
CA VAL A 101 -0.64 -15.80 14.52
C VAL A 101 0.50 -15.15 13.75
N ARG A 102 1.47 -15.94 13.29
CA ARG A 102 2.57 -15.47 12.44
C ARG A 102 2.09 -15.32 11.00
N VAL A 103 1.80 -14.09 10.58
CA VAL A 103 1.53 -13.77 9.18
C VAL A 103 2.85 -13.61 8.45
N ASN A 104 3.07 -14.45 7.44
CA ASN A 104 4.23 -14.32 6.57
C ASN A 104 4.09 -13.00 5.79
N PHE A 105 4.98 -12.06 6.04
CA PHE A 105 5.16 -10.95 5.14
C PHE A 105 5.74 -11.54 3.86
N SER A 106 4.89 -11.73 2.85
CA SER A 106 5.33 -11.81 1.46
C SER A 106 5.86 -10.43 1.08
N GLN A 107 6.98 -10.05 1.69
CA GLN A 107 7.84 -9.06 1.12
C GLN A 107 8.36 -9.72 -0.16
N PRO A 108 8.08 -9.17 -1.36
CA PRO A 108 8.96 -9.49 -2.47
C PRO A 108 10.36 -9.15 -1.96
N VAL A 109 11.27 -10.12 -2.03
CA VAL A 109 12.68 -9.93 -1.73
C VAL A 109 13.26 -9.03 -2.82
N LEU A 110 12.83 -7.77 -2.84
CA LEU A 110 13.61 -6.67 -3.35
C LEU A 110 14.48 -6.22 -2.18
N THR A 111 15.31 -7.13 -1.68
CA THR A 111 16.65 -6.73 -1.31
C THR A 111 17.38 -6.33 -2.58
N THR A 112 16.95 -5.23 -3.22
CA THR A 112 17.93 -4.25 -3.70
C THR A 112 18.51 -3.58 -2.45
N LYS A 113 19.06 -4.41 -1.54
CA LYS A 113 20.10 -3.98 -0.63
C LYS A 113 21.18 -3.61 -1.61
N ARG A 114 21.21 -2.32 -1.94
CA ARG A 114 22.20 -1.65 -2.77
C ARG A 114 23.51 -2.38 -2.49
N GLU A 115 23.90 -3.23 -3.42
CA GLU A 115 25.15 -4.00 -3.35
C GLU A 115 26.23 -2.94 -3.51
N ASN A 116 26.44 -2.17 -2.45
CA ASN A 116 27.61 -1.35 -2.23
C ASN A 116 28.76 -2.26 -1.78
N ARG A 117 28.76 -3.52 -2.26
CA ARG A 117 29.86 -4.47 -2.22
C ARG A 117 30.62 -4.41 -3.54
N TYR A 118 30.85 -3.22 -4.07
CA TYR A 118 32.13 -3.05 -4.72
C TYR A 118 33.08 -2.90 -3.55
N ASP A 119 33.71 -4.01 -3.18
CA ASP A 119 34.91 -4.03 -2.35
C ASP A 119 35.87 -2.99 -2.92
N CYS A 120 35.83 -1.79 -2.35
CA CYS A 120 36.77 -0.72 -2.65
C CYS A 120 38.13 -0.98 -1.98
N THR A 121 38.35 -2.20 -1.52
CA THR A 121 39.52 -2.68 -0.77
C THR A 121 40.56 -3.34 -1.68
N ASP A 122 40.24 -3.64 -2.94
CA ASP A 122 41.14 -4.28 -3.91
C ASP A 122 41.45 -3.38 -5.12
N VAL A 123 41.60 -2.08 -4.86
CA VAL A 123 42.07 -1.13 -5.88
C VAL A 123 43.56 -0.94 -5.69
N ASP A 124 44.35 -1.31 -6.70
CA ASP A 124 45.80 -1.10 -6.71
C ASP A 124 46.12 0.40 -6.74
N ASP A 125 46.84 0.88 -5.71
CA ASP A 125 47.27 2.28 -5.56
C ASP A 125 48.06 2.78 -6.78
N VAL A 126 48.85 1.91 -7.42
CA VAL A 126 49.66 2.25 -8.60
C VAL A 126 48.75 2.52 -9.79
N VAL A 127 47.76 1.65 -9.99
CA VAL A 127 46.76 1.78 -11.06
C VAL A 127 45.87 3.01 -10.83
N ALA A 128 45.49 3.28 -9.58
CA ALA A 128 44.77 4.49 -9.21
C ALA A 128 45.57 5.76 -9.53
N GLY A 129 46.86 5.77 -9.20
CA GLY A 129 47.77 6.87 -9.54
C GLY A 129 47.89 7.10 -11.05
N HIS A 130 48.00 6.03 -11.83
CA HIS A 130 48.02 6.13 -13.30
C HIS A 130 46.69 6.65 -13.86
N ALA A 131 45.55 6.15 -13.37
CA ALA A 131 44.23 6.61 -13.80
C ALA A 131 44.07 8.12 -13.54
N MET A 132 44.44 8.60 -12.35
CA MET A 132 44.41 10.03 -12.01
C MET A 132 45.36 10.86 -12.89
N HIS A 133 46.57 10.35 -13.16
CA HIS A 133 47.53 11.03 -14.03
C HIS A 133 46.98 11.20 -15.45
N TYR A 134 46.43 10.13 -16.05
CA TYR A 134 45.79 10.23 -17.37
C TYR A 134 44.59 11.17 -17.37
N SER A 135 43.79 11.18 -16.30
CA SER A 135 42.71 12.16 -16.17
C SER A 135 43.21 13.61 -16.12
N ALA A 136 44.36 13.87 -15.49
CA ALA A 136 44.98 15.19 -15.45
C ALA A 136 45.52 15.62 -16.83
N LEU A 137 45.97 14.66 -17.64
CA LEU A 137 46.35 14.86 -19.04
C LEU A 137 45.14 15.10 -19.97
N GLY A 138 43.92 14.95 -19.46
CA GLY A 138 42.68 15.20 -20.19
C GLY A 138 42.04 13.97 -20.82
N TYR A 139 42.55 12.76 -20.52
CA TYR A 139 41.94 11.52 -20.98
C TYR A 139 40.57 11.33 -20.32
N THR A 140 39.63 10.83 -21.11
CA THR A 140 38.30 10.42 -20.66
C THR A 140 38.33 9.09 -19.95
N VAL A 141 37.31 8.79 -19.16
CA VAL A 141 37.17 7.50 -18.46
C VAL A 141 37.27 6.30 -19.41
N ALA A 142 36.73 6.41 -20.62
CA ALA A 142 36.76 5.33 -21.61
C ALA A 142 38.18 5.07 -22.12
N GLU A 143 38.96 6.12 -22.36
CA GLU A 143 40.35 6.01 -22.81
C GLU A 143 41.25 5.50 -21.68
N ILE A 144 41.03 5.96 -20.45
CA ILE A 144 41.75 5.46 -19.26
C ILE A 144 41.49 3.96 -19.08
N ALA A 145 40.24 3.51 -19.26
CA ALA A 145 39.89 2.10 -19.23
C ALA A 145 40.65 1.30 -20.30
N GLN A 146 40.74 1.82 -21.53
CA GLN A 146 41.48 1.14 -22.61
C GLN A 146 42.99 1.09 -22.35
N VAL A 147 43.59 2.17 -21.85
CA VAL A 147 45.04 2.27 -21.61
C VAL A 147 45.47 1.38 -20.45
N LEU A 148 44.66 1.29 -19.41
CA LEU A 148 44.95 0.50 -18.21
C LEU A 148 44.39 -0.93 -18.26
N ASP A 149 43.76 -1.32 -19.38
CA ASP A 149 43.06 -2.60 -19.54
C ASP A 149 42.04 -2.88 -18.41
N LEU A 150 41.28 -1.84 -18.06
CA LEU A 150 40.25 -1.85 -17.02
C LEU A 150 38.86 -1.67 -17.64
N SER A 151 37.85 -2.15 -16.93
CA SER A 151 36.46 -1.78 -17.22
C SER A 151 36.17 -0.33 -16.81
N ILE A 152 35.27 0.33 -17.53
CA ILE A 152 34.77 1.67 -17.19
C ILE A 152 34.26 1.72 -15.73
N SER A 153 33.58 0.66 -15.29
CA SER A 153 33.10 0.53 -13.91
C SER A 153 34.23 0.48 -12.87
N GLN A 154 35.36 -0.17 -13.17
CA GLN A 154 36.54 -0.17 -12.31
C GLN A 154 37.16 1.23 -12.19
N VAL A 155 37.27 1.97 -13.31
CA VAL A 155 37.75 3.36 -13.28
C VAL A 155 36.83 4.25 -12.43
N TRP A 156 35.50 4.06 -12.52
CA TRP A 156 34.56 4.75 -11.62
C TRP A 156 34.72 4.37 -10.15
N ASN A 157 35.02 3.10 -9.87
CA ASN A 157 35.26 2.62 -8.51
C ASN A 157 36.56 3.17 -7.93
N ILE A 158 37.62 3.30 -8.74
CA ILE A 158 38.85 4.02 -8.38
C ILE A 158 38.50 5.46 -7.96
N GLY A 159 37.70 6.16 -8.77
CA GLY A 159 37.31 7.55 -8.47
C GLY A 159 36.56 7.65 -7.15
N LYS A 160 35.62 6.73 -6.90
CA LYS A 160 34.89 6.66 -5.63
C LYS A 160 35.78 6.32 -4.43
N ALA A 161 36.73 5.40 -4.58
CA ALA A 161 37.63 4.98 -3.51
C ALA A 161 38.54 6.12 -3.05
N TYR A 162 39.06 6.92 -3.98
CA TYR A 162 39.96 8.04 -3.69
C TYR A 162 39.26 9.41 -3.69
N ARG A 163 37.92 9.43 -3.79
CA ARG A 163 37.09 10.66 -3.86
C ARG A 163 37.56 11.62 -4.97
N PHE A 164 37.94 11.06 -6.10
CA PHE A 164 38.40 11.75 -7.30
C PHE A 164 37.33 11.70 -8.40
N GLU A 165 37.05 12.84 -9.03
CA GLU A 165 36.06 12.98 -10.11
C GLU A 165 36.76 12.90 -11.46
N PHE A 166 36.55 11.81 -12.19
CA PHE A 166 37.02 11.68 -13.57
C PHE A 166 36.16 12.50 -14.52
N ARG A 167 36.79 13.10 -15.54
CA ARG A 167 36.06 13.80 -16.60
C ARG A 167 35.23 12.80 -17.40
N GLN A 168 33.92 12.92 -17.32
CA GLN A 168 33.02 12.36 -18.31
C GLN A 168 33.13 13.22 -19.55
N HIS A 169 33.26 12.59 -20.72
CA HIS A 169 33.11 13.28 -21.98
C HIS A 169 31.71 13.90 -22.03
N ARG A 170 31.62 15.16 -21.63
CA ARG A 170 30.50 16.02 -21.95
C ARG A 170 31.04 16.91 -23.05
N GLU A 171 30.89 16.44 -24.29
CA GLU A 171 30.66 17.42 -25.33
C GLU A 171 29.37 18.12 -24.93
N ASP A 172 29.49 19.26 -24.25
CA ASP A 172 28.55 20.35 -24.46
C ASP A 172 28.74 20.78 -25.93
N THR A 173 28.20 19.97 -26.84
CA THR A 173 28.02 20.34 -28.23
C THR A 173 26.98 21.45 -28.22
N ARG A 174 27.48 22.68 -28.30
CA ARG A 174 26.68 23.88 -28.51
C ARG A 174 26.90 24.38 -29.93
#